data_AF-A0A2E0VSB5-F1
#
_entry.id   AF-A0A2E0VSB5-F1
#
_cell.length_a   1.000
_cell.length_b   1.000
_cell.length_c   1.000
_cell.angle_alpha   90.00
_cell.angle_beta   90.00
_cell.angle_gamma   90.00
#
_symmetry.space_group_name_H-M   'P 1'
#
loop_
_entity.id
_entity.type
_entity.pdbx_description
1 polymer ?
#
loop_
_entity_poly.entity_id
_entity_poly.type
_entity_poly.pdbx_seq_one_letter_code
_entity_poly.pdbx_strand_id
1 'polypeptide(L)'
;MKKLTFTIFSFFLFTVMVSAQVPQAFKYQAVVRDAGGQVMANQSITLGVDLLQNGNTVYSEDQPATTNDFGLVNLEIGRGTVLSGTFDQIDWSVPTTVRLWLDSGNGFQQIGDSELLSVPYAMYAANGGGGADDDPDPTNELQTLSQNGSEITLSNNGGTVSINDADADPTNELQNWSNLPGIPADIADGDQVDDADADPANEIELPTDAVAGDMAYYDGTTWKRVPDGKGGQTLTLRNNGNPVWNGPSTEDLKEVLLPNGQLIYWHPTDNLQNSLTRPMGSAYVHLPEAGITTLQEAIDDLRGESSTALMVETYGNGAYAAKFCQDLVAFGFDDWYLPSYGEIYNIYQAYGAPGANEITSGIYQTSTVDDSGGGVFGRVLQFDFATGQFTIGTPGDNPEARCRCVRK
;
A
#
# COMPACT_ATOMS: atom_id res chain seq x y z
N MET A 1 -18.32 -5.44 49.19
CA MET A 1 -16.88 -5.63 49.54
C MET A 1 -16.63 -6.93 50.30
N LYS A 2 -17.38 -7.29 51.37
CA LYS A 2 -17.18 -8.54 52.14
C LYS A 2 -17.31 -9.87 51.34
N LYS A 3 -18.10 -9.87 50.25
CA LYS A 3 -18.28 -11.07 49.41
C LYS A 3 -17.12 -11.29 48.42
N LEU A 4 -16.40 -10.23 48.03
CA LEU A 4 -15.30 -10.31 47.05
C LEU A 4 -13.99 -10.79 47.71
N THR A 5 -13.74 -10.39 48.96
CA THR A 5 -12.60 -10.89 49.75
C THR A 5 -12.72 -12.38 50.08
N PHE A 6 -13.94 -12.89 50.28
CA PHE A 6 -14.15 -14.32 50.57
C PHE A 6 -13.89 -15.19 49.32
N THR A 7 -14.24 -14.71 48.13
CA THR A 7 -13.98 -15.43 46.88
C THR A 7 -12.49 -15.47 46.52
N ILE A 8 -11.75 -14.39 46.76
CA ILE A 8 -10.29 -14.34 46.52
C ILE A 8 -9.54 -15.22 47.52
N PHE A 9 -9.94 -15.23 48.79
CA PHE A 9 -9.34 -16.11 49.80
C PHE A 9 -9.63 -17.60 49.52
N SER A 10 -10.81 -17.92 49.00
CA SER A 10 -11.17 -19.29 48.60
C SER A 10 -10.42 -19.78 47.36
N PHE A 11 -9.97 -18.89 46.47
CA PHE A 11 -9.18 -19.24 45.29
C PHE A 11 -7.70 -19.45 45.63
N PHE A 12 -7.17 -18.71 46.61
CA PHE A 12 -5.79 -18.86 47.11
C PHE A 12 -5.61 -20.10 48.00
N LEU A 13 -6.70 -20.64 48.58
CA LEU A 13 -6.66 -21.84 49.41
C LEU A 13 -6.64 -23.16 48.60
N PHE A 14 -6.76 -23.10 47.27
CA PHE A 14 -6.83 -24.28 46.40
C PHE A 14 -5.49 -24.67 45.74
N THR A 15 -4.40 -23.95 46.01
CA THR A 15 -3.06 -24.25 45.48
C THR A 15 -2.19 -25.08 46.44
N VAL A 16 -2.80 -25.85 47.34
CA VAL A 16 -2.04 -26.73 48.24
C VAL A 16 -1.48 -27.92 47.45
N MET A 17 -0.21 -27.79 47.09
CA MET A 17 0.82 -28.83 47.07
C MET A 17 0.36 -30.18 46.48
N VAL A 18 0.41 -30.28 45.16
CA VAL A 18 0.57 -31.59 44.52
C VAL A 18 2.02 -32.00 44.74
N SER A 19 2.30 -32.67 45.86
CA SER A 19 3.56 -33.39 46.01
C SER A 19 3.50 -34.61 45.10
N ALA A 20 4.24 -34.58 44.00
CA ALA A 20 4.58 -35.80 43.28
C ALA A 20 5.51 -36.62 44.19
N GLN A 21 4.92 -37.43 45.07
CA GLN A 21 5.70 -38.37 45.88
C GLN A 21 6.23 -39.45 44.95
N VAL A 22 7.55 -39.63 44.95
CA VAL A 22 8.18 -40.77 44.29
C VAL A 22 7.49 -42.03 44.84
N PRO A 23 7.02 -42.95 43.97
CA PRO A 23 6.41 -44.18 44.44
C PRO A 23 7.35 -44.91 45.39
N GLN A 24 6.93 -45.10 46.64
CA GLN A 24 7.72 -45.75 47.70
C GLN A 24 7.64 -47.28 47.59
N ALA A 25 7.93 -47.78 46.39
CA ALA A 25 7.93 -49.20 46.07
C ALA A 25 8.67 -49.51 44.77
N PHE A 26 9.17 -50.74 44.62
CA PHE A 26 9.70 -51.25 43.35
C PHE A 26 9.16 -52.63 42.99
N LYS A 27 9.24 -52.98 41.71
CA LYS A 27 8.77 -54.27 41.20
C LYS A 27 9.82 -55.36 41.40
N TYR A 28 9.39 -56.53 41.85
CA TYR A 28 10.23 -57.73 41.95
C TYR A 28 9.48 -58.94 41.40
N GLN A 29 10.16 -59.80 40.66
CA GLN A 29 9.56 -60.99 40.07
C GLN A 29 10.31 -62.25 40.54
N ALA A 30 9.56 -63.27 40.96
CA ALA A 30 10.13 -64.53 41.42
C ALA A 30 9.35 -65.73 40.86
N VAL A 31 10.02 -66.87 40.72
CA VAL A 31 9.38 -68.17 40.45
C VAL A 31 9.45 -68.99 41.72
N VAL A 32 8.30 -69.32 42.28
CA VAL A 32 8.17 -70.05 43.53
C VAL A 32 8.11 -71.55 43.25
N ARG A 33 8.95 -72.30 43.97
CA ARG A 33 9.06 -73.76 43.88
C ARG A 33 8.89 -74.39 45.24
N ASP A 34 8.39 -75.62 45.26
CA ASP A 34 8.33 -76.42 46.48
C ASP A 34 9.71 -77.03 46.82
N ALA A 35 9.79 -77.73 47.96
CA ALA A 35 11.02 -78.39 48.40
C ALA A 35 11.54 -79.49 47.44
N GLY A 36 10.69 -79.98 46.53
CA GLY A 36 11.07 -80.91 45.47
C GLY A 36 11.52 -80.23 44.17
N GLY A 37 11.57 -78.89 44.16
CA GLY A 37 11.93 -78.09 42.99
C GLY A 37 10.82 -77.93 41.95
N GLN A 38 9.62 -78.44 42.21
CA GLN A 38 8.46 -78.28 41.32
C GLN A 38 7.85 -76.90 41.47
N VAL A 39 7.34 -76.33 40.38
CA VAL A 39 6.68 -75.01 40.43
C VAL A 39 5.38 -75.09 41.22
N MET A 40 5.16 -74.14 42.13
CA MET A 40 3.91 -74.05 42.87
C MET A 40 2.89 -73.28 42.02
N ALA A 41 2.20 -73.95 41.09
CA ALA A 41 1.29 -73.29 40.16
C ALA A 41 -0.10 -72.97 40.76
N ASN A 42 -0.63 -71.77 40.48
CA ASN A 42 -1.95 -71.29 40.92
C ASN A 42 -2.21 -71.42 42.43
N GLN A 43 -1.18 -71.23 43.24
CA GLN A 43 -1.27 -71.31 44.69
C GLN A 43 -1.36 -69.92 45.31
N SER A 44 -2.24 -69.76 46.29
CA SER A 44 -2.21 -68.61 47.19
C SER A 44 -1.14 -68.84 48.25
N ILE A 45 -0.18 -67.92 48.32
CA ILE A 45 0.98 -68.00 49.22
C ILE A 45 1.19 -66.64 49.90
N THR A 46 1.96 -66.63 50.97
CA THR A 46 2.47 -65.38 51.55
C THR A 46 3.99 -65.37 51.42
N LEU A 47 4.53 -64.29 50.88
CA LEU A 47 5.96 -64.07 50.77
C LEU A 47 6.40 -63.02 51.78
N GLY A 48 7.34 -63.38 52.65
CA GLY A 48 8.04 -62.44 53.51
C GLY A 48 9.22 -61.86 52.75
N VAL A 49 9.39 -60.55 52.80
CA VAL A 49 10.45 -59.83 52.09
C VAL A 49 11.28 -59.08 53.11
N ASP A 50 12.56 -59.41 53.21
CA ASP A 50 13.53 -58.63 53.97
C ASP A 50 14.47 -57.89 53.01
N LEU A 51 14.73 -56.62 53.29
CA LEU A 51 15.81 -55.86 52.68
C LEU A 51 16.98 -55.81 53.65
N LEU A 52 18.14 -56.29 53.20
CA LEU A 52 19.35 -56.37 54.01
C LEU A 52 20.43 -55.42 53.50
N GLN A 53 21.08 -54.71 54.42
CA GLN A 53 22.26 -53.90 54.17
C GLN A 53 23.35 -54.30 55.16
N ASN A 54 24.57 -54.54 54.67
CA ASN A 54 25.69 -55.02 55.51
C ASN A 54 25.36 -56.25 56.36
N GLY A 55 24.46 -57.12 55.87
CA GLY A 55 24.00 -58.33 56.55
C GLY A 55 22.90 -58.13 57.60
N ASN A 56 22.42 -56.89 57.83
CA ASN A 56 21.34 -56.59 58.77
C ASN A 56 20.05 -56.25 58.02
N THR A 57 18.90 -56.72 58.52
CA THR A 57 17.58 -56.36 57.99
C THR A 57 17.28 -54.89 58.31
N VAL A 58 17.11 -54.06 57.29
CA VAL A 58 16.75 -52.64 57.40
C VAL A 58 15.27 -52.39 57.17
N TYR A 59 14.58 -53.31 56.49
CA TYR A 59 13.15 -53.27 56.24
C TYR A 59 12.60 -54.68 56.04
N SER A 60 11.37 -54.93 56.50
CA SER A 60 10.70 -56.22 56.38
C SER A 60 9.20 -56.05 56.18
N GLU A 61 8.61 -56.81 55.26
CA GLU A 61 7.17 -56.81 54.99
C GLU A 61 6.64 -58.19 54.55
N ASP A 62 5.35 -58.42 54.78
CA ASP A 62 4.63 -59.58 54.22
C ASP A 62 3.78 -59.18 53.01
N GLN A 63 3.87 -59.99 51.95
CA GLN A 63 3.11 -59.82 50.72
C GLN A 63 2.27 -61.06 50.40
N PRO A 64 0.93 -60.98 50.47
CA PRO A 64 0.08 -62.03 49.91
C PRO A 64 0.19 -62.01 48.38
N ALA A 65 0.42 -63.19 47.78
CA ALA A 65 0.56 -63.35 46.35
C ALA A 65 -0.14 -64.62 45.84
N THR A 66 -0.50 -64.63 44.56
CA THR A 66 -0.96 -65.84 43.87
C THR A 66 0.00 -66.13 42.72
N THR A 67 0.57 -67.33 42.71
CA THR A 67 1.45 -67.77 41.61
C THR A 67 0.62 -68.06 40.36
N ASN A 68 1.19 -67.87 39.16
CA ASN A 68 0.55 -68.30 37.91
C ASN A 68 0.84 -69.78 37.57
N ASP A 69 0.43 -70.24 36.38
CA ASP A 69 0.67 -71.60 35.86
C ASP A 69 2.15 -72.04 35.87
N PHE A 70 3.09 -71.08 35.91
CA PHE A 70 4.53 -71.32 35.92
C PHE A 70 5.16 -71.10 37.31
N GLY A 71 4.37 -70.86 38.35
CA GLY A 71 4.88 -70.53 39.68
C GLY A 71 5.36 -69.07 39.83
N LEU A 72 5.12 -68.21 38.84
CA LEU A 72 5.61 -66.82 38.83
C LEU A 72 4.74 -65.92 39.71
N VAL A 73 5.37 -65.02 40.45
CA VAL A 73 4.74 -63.91 41.18
C VAL A 73 5.34 -62.57 40.77
N ASN A 74 4.51 -61.53 40.77
CA ASN A 74 4.91 -60.14 40.64
C ASN A 74 4.63 -59.42 41.96
N LEU A 75 5.69 -58.94 42.60
CA LEU A 75 5.64 -58.24 43.88
C LEU A 75 5.85 -56.74 43.67
N GLU A 76 5.26 -55.94 44.56
CA GLU A 76 5.50 -54.50 44.66
C GLU A 76 6.12 -54.23 46.03
N ILE A 77 7.43 -54.46 46.15
CA ILE A 77 8.16 -54.36 47.42
C ILE A 77 8.06 -52.93 47.94
N GLY A 78 7.59 -52.74 49.18
CA GLY A 78 7.26 -51.44 49.79
C GLY A 78 5.76 -51.16 49.94
N ARG A 79 4.89 -52.05 49.41
CA ARG A 79 3.42 -51.95 49.54
C ARG A 79 2.79 -53.12 50.30
N GLY A 80 3.61 -53.98 50.90
CA GLY A 80 3.16 -55.08 51.73
C GLY A 80 2.69 -54.63 53.11
N THR A 81 2.41 -55.60 53.96
CA THR A 81 2.17 -55.35 55.39
C THR A 81 3.51 -55.23 56.09
N VAL A 82 3.90 -54.01 56.45
CA VAL A 82 5.20 -53.73 57.08
C VAL A 82 5.29 -54.44 58.44
N LEU A 83 6.37 -55.21 58.62
CA LEU A 83 6.72 -55.86 59.89
C LEU A 83 7.73 -55.03 60.67
N SER A 84 8.72 -54.43 59.98
CA SER A 84 9.72 -53.54 60.58
C SER A 84 10.38 -52.61 59.56
N GLY A 85 10.94 -51.49 60.04
CA GLY A 85 11.59 -50.46 59.22
C GLY A 85 10.61 -49.47 58.56
N THR A 86 11.16 -48.43 57.92
CA THR A 86 10.42 -47.44 57.14
C THR A 86 11.01 -47.39 55.74
N PHE A 87 10.22 -47.69 54.71
CA PHE A 87 10.73 -47.84 53.33
C PHE A 87 11.40 -46.56 52.81
N ASP A 88 10.78 -45.40 53.05
CA ASP A 88 11.26 -44.07 52.65
C ASP A 88 12.57 -43.65 53.32
N GLN A 89 13.00 -44.35 54.38
CA GLN A 89 14.22 -44.05 55.13
C GLN A 89 15.38 -44.98 54.76
N ILE A 90 15.18 -45.90 53.82
CA ILE A 90 16.24 -46.80 53.36
C ILE A 90 17.26 -45.99 52.55
N ASP A 91 18.53 -46.05 52.96
CA ASP A 91 19.63 -45.48 52.21
C ASP A 91 19.99 -46.38 51.03
N TRP A 92 19.43 -46.08 49.85
CA TRP A 92 19.67 -46.84 48.62
C TRP A 92 21.09 -46.69 48.04
N SER A 93 21.95 -45.86 48.64
CA SER A 93 23.37 -45.79 48.27
C SER A 93 24.20 -47.00 48.75
N VAL A 94 23.64 -47.77 49.69
CA VAL A 94 24.27 -48.98 50.24
C VAL A 94 23.78 -50.23 49.48
N PRO A 95 24.67 -51.14 49.05
CA PRO A 95 24.27 -52.40 48.42
C PRO A 95 23.22 -53.14 49.25
N THR A 96 22.07 -53.40 48.64
CA THR A 96 20.89 -53.94 49.32
C THR A 96 20.52 -55.30 48.74
N THR A 97 20.31 -56.29 49.61
CA THR A 97 19.90 -57.64 49.24
C THR A 97 18.42 -57.86 49.57
N VAL A 98 17.65 -58.37 48.61
CA VAL A 98 16.29 -58.87 48.84
C VAL A 98 16.38 -60.33 49.27
N ARG A 99 15.94 -60.62 50.49
CA ARG A 99 15.75 -61.99 50.98
C ARG A 99 14.28 -62.32 50.99
N LEU A 100 13.93 -63.46 50.40
CA LEU A 100 12.57 -63.96 50.32
C LEU A 100 12.35 -65.13 51.26
N TRP A 101 11.20 -65.09 51.92
CA TRP A 101 10.65 -66.15 52.75
C TRP A 101 9.32 -66.58 52.16
N LEU A 102 9.01 -67.87 52.21
CA LEU A 102 7.75 -68.44 51.75
C LEU A 102 7.01 -69.06 52.92
N ASP A 103 5.76 -68.65 53.12
CA ASP A 103 4.78 -69.39 53.90
C ASP A 103 3.73 -70.00 52.96
N SER A 104 3.69 -71.33 52.94
CA SER A 104 2.70 -72.14 52.21
C SER A 104 1.63 -72.75 53.13
N GLY A 105 1.54 -72.26 54.37
CA GLY A 105 0.63 -72.74 55.43
C GLY A 105 1.34 -73.48 56.57
N ASN A 106 2.68 -73.53 56.57
CA ASN A 106 3.50 -74.23 57.58
C ASN A 106 4.58 -73.32 58.20
N GLY A 107 4.43 -72.00 58.06
CA GLY A 107 5.38 -71.01 58.53
C GLY A 107 6.43 -70.66 57.48
N PHE A 108 7.12 -69.54 57.71
CA PHE A 108 8.09 -68.98 56.77
C PHE A 108 9.38 -69.80 56.69
N GLN A 109 9.77 -70.14 55.46
CA GLN A 109 11.06 -70.73 55.13
C GLN A 109 11.79 -69.84 54.11
N GLN A 110 13.09 -69.62 54.29
CA GLN A 110 13.88 -68.83 53.35
C GLN A 110 13.98 -69.56 52.00
N ILE A 111 13.63 -68.87 50.92
CA ILE A 111 13.62 -69.44 49.56
C ILE A 111 14.67 -68.81 48.64
N GLY A 112 15.28 -67.69 49.02
CA GLY A 112 16.42 -67.14 48.28
C GLY A 112 16.84 -65.74 48.70
N ASP A 113 18.08 -65.39 48.34
CA ASP A 113 18.66 -64.06 48.48
C ASP A 113 19.07 -63.55 47.08
N SER A 114 18.76 -62.29 46.77
CA SER A 114 19.14 -61.63 45.51
C SER A 114 19.60 -60.21 45.78
N GLU A 115 20.80 -59.85 45.31
CA GLU A 115 21.30 -58.48 45.39
C GLU A 115 20.57 -57.57 44.40
N LEU A 116 20.18 -56.37 44.84
CA LEU A 116 19.64 -55.34 43.96
C LEU A 116 20.78 -54.64 43.23
N LEU A 117 20.90 -54.93 41.94
CA LEU A 117 21.82 -54.22 41.05
C LEU A 117 21.16 -52.93 40.54
N SER A 118 21.96 -51.89 40.35
CA SER A 118 21.51 -50.63 39.77
C SER A 118 20.98 -50.85 38.34
N VAL A 119 19.81 -50.28 38.02
CA VAL A 119 19.28 -50.27 36.65
C VAL A 119 20.10 -49.34 35.75
N PRO A 120 20.16 -49.56 34.42
CA PRO A 120 20.97 -48.73 33.51
C PRO A 120 20.72 -47.22 33.60
N TYR A 121 19.48 -46.79 33.85
CA TYR A 121 19.15 -45.37 34.06
C TYR A 121 19.71 -44.80 35.38
N ALA A 122 19.69 -45.60 36.45
CA ALA A 122 20.30 -45.23 37.73
C ALA A 122 21.84 -45.22 37.63
N MET A 123 22.42 -46.16 36.87
CA MET A 123 23.86 -46.18 36.54
C MET A 123 24.28 -44.96 35.69
N TYR A 124 23.42 -44.51 34.78
CA TYR A 124 23.65 -43.30 33.99
C TYR A 124 23.55 -42.04 34.87
N ALA A 125 22.54 -41.93 35.74
CA ALA A 125 22.43 -40.81 36.69
C ALA A 125 23.64 -40.73 37.66
N ALA A 126 24.21 -41.87 38.06
CA ALA A 126 25.41 -41.92 38.90
C ALA A 126 26.71 -41.54 38.14
N ASN A 127 26.75 -41.68 36.81
CA ASN A 127 27.97 -41.47 36.00
C ASN A 127 27.85 -40.33 34.96
N GLY A 128 26.71 -39.66 34.83
CA GLY A 128 26.45 -38.74 33.72
C GLY A 128 25.32 -37.75 33.99
N GLY A 129 25.70 -36.55 34.41
CA GLY A 129 24.82 -35.38 34.36
C GLY A 129 25.40 -34.11 35.01
N GLY A 130 26.21 -34.24 36.06
CA GLY A 130 26.94 -33.11 36.65
C GLY A 130 28.42 -33.32 36.43
N GLY A 131 29.09 -32.39 35.74
CA GLY A 131 30.52 -32.21 35.97
C GLY A 131 30.76 -31.97 37.45
N ALA A 132 31.98 -32.17 37.93
CA ALA A 132 32.35 -31.65 39.25
C ALA A 132 31.91 -30.19 39.30
N ASP A 133 30.90 -29.89 40.12
CA ASP A 133 30.54 -28.53 40.43
C ASP A 133 31.67 -28.03 41.35
N ASP A 134 32.44 -27.07 40.86
CA ASP A 134 33.49 -26.44 41.67
C ASP A 134 32.87 -25.63 42.85
N ASP A 135 31.54 -25.48 42.88
CA ASP A 135 30.76 -24.87 43.97
C ASP A 135 29.50 -25.68 44.32
N PRO A 136 29.57 -26.68 45.23
CA PRO A 136 28.47 -27.58 45.56
C PRO A 136 27.40 -26.97 46.51
N ASP A 137 27.22 -25.65 46.55
CA ASP A 137 26.26 -24.99 47.45
C ASP A 137 24.85 -24.85 46.82
N PRO A 138 23.86 -25.69 47.23
CA PRO A 138 22.48 -25.74 46.69
C PRO A 138 21.63 -24.49 46.95
N THR A 139 22.21 -23.45 47.56
CA THR A 139 21.52 -22.21 47.90
C THR A 139 21.85 -21.05 46.98
N ASN A 140 22.83 -21.19 46.08
CA ASN A 140 23.36 -20.08 45.28
C ASN A 140 23.13 -20.20 43.76
N GLU A 141 22.49 -21.27 43.29
CA GLU A 141 22.28 -21.52 41.86
C GLU A 141 21.15 -20.68 41.26
N LEU A 142 20.23 -20.19 42.10
CA LEU A 142 19.19 -19.25 41.70
C LEU A 142 19.66 -17.82 41.97
N GLN A 143 20.23 -17.19 40.95
CA GLN A 143 20.61 -15.79 41.01
C GLN A 143 19.39 -14.89 40.83
N THR A 144 19.13 -14.01 41.79
CA THR A 144 18.11 -12.96 41.67
C THR A 144 18.74 -11.73 41.05
N LEU A 145 18.20 -11.27 39.92
CA LEU A 145 18.55 -9.98 39.33
C LEU A 145 17.75 -8.89 40.04
N SER A 146 18.44 -7.86 40.53
CA SER A 146 17.83 -6.66 41.09
C SER A 146 18.32 -5.44 40.34
N GLN A 147 17.41 -4.56 39.93
CA GLN A 147 17.74 -3.29 39.29
C GLN A 147 17.46 -2.13 40.25
N ASN A 148 18.45 -1.26 40.45
CA ASN A 148 18.28 0.00 41.16
C ASN A 148 18.92 1.14 40.34
N GLY A 149 18.07 1.96 39.73
CA GLY A 149 18.51 2.96 38.76
C GLY A 149 19.19 2.32 37.56
N SER A 150 20.42 2.74 37.28
CA SER A 150 21.25 2.27 36.17
C SER A 150 22.16 1.09 36.53
N GLU A 151 22.03 0.49 37.72
CA GLU A 151 22.80 -0.70 38.10
C GLU A 151 21.89 -1.93 38.20
N ILE A 152 22.35 -3.03 37.61
CA ILE A 152 21.77 -4.36 37.75
C ILE A 152 22.75 -5.19 38.58
N THR A 153 22.28 -5.71 39.72
CA THR A 153 23.07 -6.53 40.63
C THR A 153 22.57 -7.97 40.64
N LEU A 154 23.52 -8.89 40.80
CA LEU A 154 23.24 -10.30 41.06
C LEU A 154 23.29 -10.54 42.57
N SER A 155 22.41 -11.42 43.07
CA SER A 155 22.45 -11.90 44.46
C SER A 155 23.78 -12.59 44.79
N ASN A 156 24.01 -12.89 46.08
CA ASN A 156 25.15 -13.70 46.52
C ASN A 156 26.52 -13.19 46.05
N ASN A 157 26.70 -11.87 45.96
CA ASN A 157 27.91 -11.21 45.42
C ASN A 157 28.28 -11.62 43.99
N GLY A 158 27.31 -12.04 43.16
CA GLY A 158 27.53 -12.41 41.75
C GLY A 158 28.02 -11.27 40.85
N GLY A 159 28.07 -10.04 41.38
CA GLY A 159 28.59 -8.86 40.72
C GLY A 159 27.52 -7.83 40.37
N THR A 160 27.98 -6.73 39.78
CA THR A 160 27.15 -5.60 39.36
C THR A 160 27.52 -5.23 37.94
N VAL A 161 26.51 -5.04 37.09
CA VAL A 161 26.68 -4.43 35.77
C VAL A 161 25.94 -3.10 35.73
N SER A 162 26.63 -2.07 35.26
CA SER A 162 26.01 -0.75 35.04
C SER A 162 25.47 -0.69 33.61
N ILE A 163 24.19 -0.34 33.48
CA ILE A 163 23.54 0.05 32.22
C ILE A 163 23.52 1.59 32.09
N ASN A 164 24.35 2.29 32.86
CA ASN A 164 24.39 3.73 32.79
C ASN A 164 24.90 4.16 31.41
N ASP A 165 24.01 4.79 30.67
CA ASP A 165 24.35 5.57 29.50
C ASP A 165 25.28 6.71 29.95
N ALA A 166 26.52 6.67 29.48
CA ALA A 166 27.60 7.50 30.00
C ALA A 166 27.43 8.99 29.67
N ASP A 167 26.64 9.32 28.65
CA ASP A 167 26.37 10.70 28.25
C ASP A 167 24.88 11.04 28.05
N ALA A 168 23.96 10.08 28.14
CA ALA A 168 22.52 10.31 28.05
C ALA A 168 22.10 11.07 26.77
N ASP A 169 22.92 10.94 25.72
CA ASP A 169 22.73 11.62 24.45
C ASP A 169 22.01 10.70 23.47
N PRO A 170 20.72 10.91 23.17
CA PRO A 170 19.95 10.05 22.28
C PRO A 170 20.42 10.07 20.82
N THR A 171 21.49 10.82 20.50
CA THR A 171 22.03 10.94 19.14
C THR A 171 23.25 10.07 18.86
N ASN A 172 23.88 9.46 19.87
CA ASN A 172 25.09 8.62 19.71
C ASN A 172 24.84 7.11 19.89
N GLU A 173 23.66 6.75 20.36
CA GLU A 173 23.13 5.39 20.32
C GLU A 173 22.99 5.03 18.84
N LEU A 174 23.25 3.77 18.41
CA LEU A 174 23.21 3.33 17.00
C LEU A 174 21.88 3.69 16.29
N GLN A 175 21.79 4.94 15.83
CA GLN A 175 20.63 5.60 15.22
C GLN A 175 21.12 6.58 14.14
N ASN A 176 22.29 6.33 13.54
CA ASN A 176 22.70 7.07 12.36
C ASN A 176 23.36 6.13 11.36
N TRP A 177 22.73 5.90 10.21
CA TRP A 177 23.30 5.08 9.14
C TRP A 177 24.52 5.74 8.50
N SER A 178 24.66 7.07 8.65
CA SER A 178 25.72 7.86 8.02
C SER A 178 27.12 7.68 8.64
N ASN A 179 27.28 6.92 9.73
CA ASN A 179 28.56 6.74 10.41
C ASN A 179 28.95 5.26 10.68
N LEU A 180 28.24 4.30 10.07
CA LEU A 180 28.65 2.88 10.12
C LEU A 180 29.81 2.60 9.16
N PRO A 181 30.96 2.08 9.64
CA PRO A 181 32.07 1.73 8.76
C PRO A 181 31.72 0.49 7.91
N GLY A 182 31.86 0.62 6.58
CA GLY A 182 31.68 -0.50 5.64
C GLY A 182 30.28 -0.60 5.01
N ILE A 183 29.42 0.40 5.17
CA ILE A 183 28.21 0.53 4.34
C ILE A 183 28.64 1.00 2.92
N PRO A 184 28.18 0.34 1.85
CA PRO A 184 28.34 0.84 0.48
C PRO A 184 27.81 2.28 0.36
N ALA A 185 28.49 3.14 -0.39
CA ALA A 185 28.15 4.56 -0.49
C ALA A 185 26.67 4.80 -0.83
N ASP A 186 26.11 3.93 -1.68
CA ASP A 186 24.72 3.89 -2.16
C ASP A 186 23.63 3.73 -1.07
N ILE A 187 23.99 3.46 0.19
CA ILE A 187 23.04 3.42 1.32
C ILE A 187 23.23 4.64 2.26
N ALA A 188 24.29 5.42 2.07
CA ALA A 188 24.68 6.50 2.97
C ALA A 188 24.20 7.90 2.53
N ASP A 189 23.90 8.10 1.25
CA ASP A 189 23.36 9.37 0.70
C ASP A 189 21.84 9.52 0.88
N GLY A 190 21.13 8.43 1.18
CA GLY A 190 19.72 8.45 1.51
C GLY A 190 18.79 8.47 0.31
N ASP A 191 19.30 8.23 -0.90
CA ASP A 191 18.45 7.90 -2.04
C ASP A 191 18.18 6.38 -2.09
N GLN A 192 17.16 5.98 -2.85
CA GLN A 192 16.77 4.56 -2.99
C GLN A 192 17.04 4.05 -4.41
N VAL A 193 17.97 4.67 -5.13
CA VAL A 193 18.20 4.43 -6.56
C VAL A 193 19.55 3.74 -6.72
N ASP A 194 19.51 2.49 -7.18
CA ASP A 194 20.69 1.74 -7.60
C ASP A 194 21.22 2.36 -8.90
N ASP A 195 22.06 3.38 -8.80
CA ASP A 195 22.83 3.95 -9.90
C ASP A 195 24.33 3.61 -9.79
N ALA A 196 25.06 3.89 -10.87
CA ALA A 196 26.41 3.34 -11.05
C ALA A 196 27.53 4.20 -10.44
N ASP A 197 27.24 5.42 -9.99
CA ASP A 197 28.26 6.37 -9.58
C ASP A 197 28.03 7.11 -8.27
N ALA A 198 26.85 6.96 -7.62
CA ALA A 198 26.59 7.46 -6.26
C ALA A 198 26.94 8.95 -6.08
N ASP A 199 26.73 9.76 -7.13
CA ASP A 199 26.96 11.20 -7.13
C ASP A 199 25.63 11.95 -6.98
N PRO A 200 25.30 12.47 -5.79
CA PRO A 200 24.03 13.16 -5.54
C PRO A 200 23.90 14.48 -6.32
N ALA A 201 24.96 14.94 -6.99
CA ALA A 201 24.92 16.13 -7.85
C ALA A 201 24.51 15.83 -9.31
N ASN A 202 24.43 14.55 -9.71
CA ASN A 202 24.09 14.16 -11.08
C ASN A 202 22.65 13.65 -11.25
N GLU A 203 21.87 13.64 -10.17
CA GLU A 203 20.50 13.16 -10.19
C GLU A 203 19.60 14.04 -11.08
N ILE A 204 18.67 13.38 -11.76
CA ILE A 204 17.64 14.04 -12.55
C ILE A 204 16.65 14.80 -11.63
N GLU A 205 16.96 16.03 -11.27
CA GLU A 205 16.03 16.90 -10.52
C GLU A 205 14.81 17.27 -11.40
N LEU A 206 13.69 16.56 -11.23
CA LEU A 206 12.42 16.91 -11.85
C LEU A 206 11.74 18.08 -11.10
N PRO A 207 10.92 18.91 -11.77
CA PRO A 207 10.17 19.97 -11.11
C PRO A 207 9.28 19.44 -9.97
N THR A 208 9.47 19.95 -8.74
CA THR A 208 8.81 19.45 -7.51
C THR A 208 7.35 19.86 -7.36
N ASP A 209 6.87 20.80 -8.18
CA ASP A 209 5.52 21.36 -8.16
C ASP A 209 4.69 20.92 -9.38
N ALA A 210 5.06 19.81 -10.04
CA ALA A 210 4.33 19.29 -11.19
C ALA A 210 2.90 18.82 -10.82
N VAL A 211 1.93 19.18 -11.65
CA VAL A 211 0.54 18.70 -11.57
C VAL A 211 0.20 17.80 -12.76
N ALA A 212 -0.94 17.10 -12.66
CA ALA A 212 -1.40 16.22 -13.74
C ALA A 212 -1.63 17.01 -15.03
N GLY A 213 -0.97 16.59 -16.12
CA GLY A 213 -1.05 17.24 -17.43
C GLY A 213 0.22 18.03 -17.81
N ASP A 214 1.07 18.35 -16.84
CA ASP A 214 2.35 18.99 -17.09
C ASP A 214 3.32 18.08 -17.87
N MET A 215 4.24 18.71 -18.60
CA MET A 215 5.35 18.04 -19.26
C MET A 215 6.69 18.58 -18.75
N ALA A 216 7.72 17.73 -18.68
CA ALA A 216 9.09 18.16 -18.39
C ALA A 216 9.96 18.13 -19.66
N TYR A 217 10.90 19.07 -19.78
CA TYR A 217 11.91 19.09 -20.84
C TYR A 217 13.27 19.55 -20.28
N TYR A 218 14.36 19.07 -20.87
CA TYR A 218 15.70 19.52 -20.50
C TYR A 218 16.13 20.69 -21.40
N ASP A 219 16.56 21.81 -20.80
CA ASP A 219 16.95 23.02 -21.55
C ASP A 219 18.45 23.08 -21.89
N GLY A 220 19.21 22.01 -21.60
CA GLY A 220 20.66 21.97 -21.72
C GLY A 220 21.41 22.25 -20.41
N THR A 221 20.70 22.66 -19.35
CA THR A 221 21.26 22.87 -18.02
C THR A 221 20.44 22.20 -16.93
N THR A 222 19.11 22.35 -16.95
CA THR A 222 18.19 21.83 -15.93
C THR A 222 16.91 21.30 -16.57
N TRP A 223 16.20 20.44 -15.86
CA TRP A 223 14.84 20.07 -16.24
C TRP A 223 13.88 21.21 -15.92
N LYS A 224 13.08 21.60 -16.92
CA LYS A 224 12.09 22.66 -16.86
C LYS A 224 10.71 22.09 -17.13
N ARG A 225 9.69 22.71 -16.54
CA ARG A 225 8.29 22.38 -16.79
C ARG A 225 7.73 23.17 -17.98
N VAL A 226 6.94 22.49 -18.80
CA VAL A 226 5.89 23.08 -19.64
C VAL A 226 4.56 22.80 -18.93
N PRO A 227 3.85 23.83 -18.45
CA PRO A 227 2.52 23.65 -17.87
C PRO A 227 1.58 22.93 -18.84
N ASP A 228 0.52 22.30 -18.33
CA ASP A 228 -0.52 21.70 -19.14
C ASP A 228 -1.05 22.65 -20.24
N GLY A 229 -1.29 22.08 -21.42
CA GLY A 229 -1.81 22.83 -22.57
C GLY A 229 -3.32 22.95 -22.51
N LYS A 230 -3.87 24.06 -22.99
CA LYS A 230 -5.32 24.21 -23.14
C LYS A 230 -5.81 23.58 -24.44
N GLY A 231 -7.10 23.25 -24.49
CA GLY A 231 -7.75 22.74 -25.70
C GLY A 231 -7.49 23.64 -26.91
N GLY A 232 -7.23 23.05 -28.08
CA GLY A 232 -6.95 23.77 -29.32
C GLY A 232 -5.51 24.27 -29.49
N GLN A 233 -4.67 24.23 -28.45
CA GLN A 233 -3.26 24.54 -28.58
C GLN A 233 -2.47 23.38 -29.17
N THR A 234 -1.38 23.70 -29.86
CA THR A 234 -0.41 22.71 -30.37
C THR A 234 0.93 22.93 -29.70
N LEU A 235 1.58 21.85 -29.28
CA LEU A 235 2.93 21.95 -28.76
C LEU A 235 3.89 22.19 -29.93
N THR A 236 4.65 23.28 -29.87
CA THR A 236 5.68 23.63 -30.84
C THR A 236 7.01 23.87 -30.16
N LEU A 237 8.08 24.00 -30.95
CA LEU A 237 9.40 24.39 -30.46
C LEU A 237 9.63 25.87 -30.74
N ARG A 238 10.20 26.58 -29.76
CA ARG A 238 10.77 27.91 -29.95
C ARG A 238 12.02 27.84 -30.82
N ASN A 239 12.50 28.99 -31.29
CA ASN A 239 13.77 29.07 -32.06
C ASN A 239 14.99 28.53 -31.30
N ASN A 240 14.93 28.48 -29.97
CA ASN A 240 15.99 27.89 -29.12
C ASN A 240 15.80 26.37 -28.88
N GLY A 241 14.80 25.73 -29.49
CA GLY A 241 14.51 24.30 -29.32
C GLY A 241 13.63 23.95 -28.13
N ASN A 242 13.25 24.92 -27.28
CA ASN A 242 12.43 24.64 -26.10
C ASN A 242 10.95 24.47 -26.47
N PRO A 243 10.25 23.47 -25.93
CA PRO A 243 8.82 23.26 -26.16
C PRO A 243 7.97 24.38 -25.54
N VAL A 244 6.91 24.76 -26.24
CA VAL A 244 5.92 25.76 -25.81
C VAL A 244 4.57 25.47 -26.46
N TRP A 245 3.49 25.69 -25.73
CA TRP A 245 2.15 25.69 -26.32
C TRP A 245 1.99 26.90 -27.24
N ASN A 246 1.52 26.66 -28.45
CA ASN A 246 1.30 27.68 -29.47
C ASN A 246 -0.10 27.56 -30.06
N GLY A 247 -0.60 28.70 -30.51
CA GLY A 247 -1.97 28.85 -30.95
C GLY A 247 -2.88 29.29 -29.80
N PRO A 248 -4.00 29.91 -30.16
CA PRO A 248 -4.99 30.34 -29.19
C PRO A 248 -5.74 29.14 -28.61
N SER A 249 -6.21 29.27 -27.38
CA SER A 249 -6.94 28.23 -26.67
C SER A 249 -8.42 28.26 -27.00
N THR A 250 -9.11 27.12 -26.84
CA THR A 250 -10.58 27.05 -26.90
C THR A 250 -11.26 27.97 -25.88
N GLU A 251 -10.56 28.31 -24.79
CA GLU A 251 -11.03 29.26 -23.77
C GLU A 251 -10.98 30.73 -24.25
N ASP A 252 -10.33 31.02 -25.37
CA ASP A 252 -10.26 32.37 -25.95
C ASP A 252 -11.46 32.68 -26.88
N LEU A 253 -12.36 31.71 -27.11
CA LEU A 253 -13.59 31.93 -27.88
C LEU A 253 -14.60 32.75 -27.07
N LYS A 254 -15.20 33.74 -27.72
CA LYS A 254 -16.28 34.57 -27.20
C LYS A 254 -17.61 34.03 -27.70
N GLU A 255 -18.63 34.09 -26.86
CA GLU A 255 -19.98 33.62 -27.18
C GLU A 255 -20.96 34.79 -27.39
N VAL A 256 -21.89 34.63 -28.33
CA VAL A 256 -22.97 35.60 -28.57
C VAL A 256 -24.28 34.83 -28.73
N LEU A 257 -25.28 35.19 -27.91
CA LEU A 257 -26.63 34.68 -28.06
C LEU A 257 -27.38 35.51 -29.11
N LEU A 258 -27.78 34.87 -30.20
CA LEU A 258 -28.54 35.49 -31.28
C LEU A 258 -30.03 35.66 -30.92
N PRO A 259 -30.75 36.60 -31.57
CA PRO A 259 -32.19 36.83 -31.32
C PRO A 259 -33.10 35.60 -31.53
N ASN A 260 -32.68 34.64 -32.35
CA ASN A 260 -33.40 33.39 -32.57
C ASN A 260 -33.12 32.31 -31.49
N GLY A 261 -32.34 32.63 -30.46
CA GLY A 261 -31.96 31.72 -29.36
C GLY A 261 -30.75 30.83 -29.66
N GLN A 262 -30.12 30.97 -30.82
CA GLN A 262 -28.92 30.22 -31.19
C GLN A 262 -27.68 30.88 -30.57
N LEU A 263 -26.78 30.07 -30.00
CA LEU A 263 -25.47 30.54 -29.55
C LEU A 263 -24.47 30.43 -30.70
N ILE A 264 -23.60 31.42 -30.84
CA ILE A 264 -22.46 31.37 -31.77
C ILE A 264 -21.17 31.70 -31.03
N TYR A 265 -20.06 31.11 -31.50
CA TYR A 265 -18.73 31.33 -30.96
C TYR A 265 -17.83 31.98 -32.01
N TRP A 266 -16.95 32.88 -31.58
CA TRP A 266 -16.03 33.61 -32.45
C TRP A 266 -14.75 33.98 -31.71
N HIS A 267 -13.69 34.35 -32.43
CA HIS A 267 -12.41 34.72 -31.81
C HIS A 267 -12.07 36.22 -32.01
N PRO A 268 -11.57 36.94 -30.97
CA PRO A 268 -11.12 38.33 -31.03
C PRO A 268 -10.12 38.68 -32.15
N THR A 269 -9.19 37.77 -32.42
CA THR A 269 -8.18 37.93 -33.49
C THR A 269 -8.76 37.55 -34.85
N ASP A 270 -8.55 38.43 -35.83
CA ASP A 270 -8.97 38.23 -37.22
C ASP A 270 -8.33 36.97 -37.80
N ASN A 271 -9.14 36.14 -38.48
CA ASN A 271 -8.66 34.88 -39.05
C ASN A 271 -7.76 35.12 -40.29
N LEU A 272 -7.87 36.29 -40.96
CA LEU A 272 -7.04 36.68 -42.09
C LEU A 272 -7.05 38.21 -42.32
N GLN A 273 -5.93 38.81 -42.73
CA GLN A 273 -5.78 40.25 -43.02
C GLN A 273 -5.48 40.60 -44.50
N ASN A 274 -5.58 39.67 -45.45
CA ASN A 274 -5.21 39.92 -46.86
C ASN A 274 -6.32 39.61 -47.89
N SER A 275 -6.20 40.26 -49.06
CA SER A 275 -7.12 40.22 -50.21
C SER A 275 -7.60 38.80 -50.60
N LEU A 276 -8.88 38.53 -50.35
CA LEU A 276 -9.59 37.37 -50.88
C LEU A 276 -10.14 37.76 -52.27
N THR A 277 -9.51 37.24 -53.31
CA THR A 277 -9.54 37.78 -54.69
C THR A 277 -10.67 37.25 -55.58
N ARG A 278 -11.68 36.55 -55.03
CA ARG A 278 -12.83 36.13 -55.84
C ARG A 278 -14.15 36.78 -55.42
N PRO A 279 -14.84 37.45 -56.36
CA PRO A 279 -16.20 37.93 -56.12
C PRO A 279 -17.09 36.75 -55.70
N MET A 280 -17.90 36.96 -54.66
CA MET A 280 -19.03 36.10 -54.35
C MET A 280 -19.95 36.16 -55.58
N GLY A 281 -20.09 35.06 -56.32
CA GLY A 281 -20.80 34.98 -57.62
C GLY A 281 -22.32 35.05 -57.49
N SER A 282 -23.12 34.21 -58.15
CA SER A 282 -24.58 34.35 -58.24
C SER A 282 -25.44 33.21 -57.66
N ALA A 283 -24.98 32.47 -56.65
CA ALA A 283 -25.76 31.37 -56.07
C ALA A 283 -25.91 31.48 -54.56
N TYR A 284 -27.14 31.80 -54.14
CA TYR A 284 -27.43 32.27 -52.80
C TYR A 284 -28.79 31.79 -52.29
N VAL A 285 -28.87 31.62 -50.96
CA VAL A 285 -30.13 31.48 -50.24
C VAL A 285 -30.72 32.89 -50.19
N HIS A 286 -31.69 33.14 -51.06
CA HIS A 286 -32.31 34.46 -51.25
C HIS A 286 -32.83 35.06 -49.92
N LEU A 287 -32.59 36.36 -49.75
CA LEU A 287 -33.59 37.28 -49.19
C LEU A 287 -34.52 37.68 -50.35
N PRO A 288 -35.78 38.08 -50.12
CA PRO A 288 -36.82 38.19 -51.16
C PRO A 288 -36.39 38.99 -52.40
N GLU A 289 -36.99 38.69 -53.56
CA GLU A 289 -36.77 39.29 -54.90
C GLU A 289 -36.74 40.85 -54.97
N ALA A 290 -37.10 41.54 -53.89
CA ALA A 290 -37.05 42.99 -53.75
C ALA A 290 -35.69 43.52 -53.22
N GLY A 291 -34.77 42.64 -52.82
CA GLY A 291 -33.50 42.99 -52.17
C GLY A 291 -33.66 43.45 -50.71
N ILE A 292 -32.53 43.68 -50.04
CA ILE A 292 -32.50 44.33 -48.72
C ILE A 292 -32.71 45.83 -48.93
N THR A 293 -33.83 46.36 -48.43
CA THR A 293 -34.18 47.78 -48.56
C THR A 293 -33.95 48.58 -47.27
N THR A 294 -33.77 47.88 -46.14
CA THR A 294 -33.58 48.48 -44.83
C THR A 294 -32.44 47.83 -44.04
N LEU A 295 -31.83 48.60 -43.13
CA LEU A 295 -30.84 48.06 -42.17
C LEU A 295 -31.42 46.91 -41.32
N GLN A 296 -32.72 46.96 -41.00
CA GLN A 296 -33.35 45.94 -40.16
C GLN A 296 -33.41 44.58 -40.87
N GLU A 297 -33.73 44.55 -42.17
CA GLU A 297 -33.74 43.31 -42.95
C GLU A 297 -32.36 42.65 -43.00
N ALA A 298 -31.28 43.43 -43.01
CA ALA A 298 -29.92 42.89 -42.93
C ALA A 298 -29.61 42.33 -41.53
N ILE A 299 -30.06 43.00 -40.46
CA ILE A 299 -29.87 42.57 -39.07
C ILE A 299 -30.63 41.27 -38.78
N ASP A 300 -31.78 41.08 -39.42
CA ASP A 300 -32.62 39.90 -39.23
C ASP A 300 -32.10 38.65 -39.97
N ASP A 301 -31.13 38.80 -40.87
CA ASP A 301 -30.47 37.68 -41.55
C ASP A 301 -29.44 37.01 -40.62
N LEU A 302 -29.81 35.85 -40.08
CA LEU A 302 -29.01 35.03 -39.15
C LEU A 302 -28.65 33.66 -39.75
N ARG A 303 -28.43 33.61 -41.07
CA ARG A 303 -28.33 32.36 -41.84
C ARG A 303 -26.91 32.01 -42.29
N GLY A 304 -25.89 32.57 -41.63
CA GLY A 304 -24.52 32.55 -42.15
C GLY A 304 -23.96 31.17 -42.43
N GLU A 305 -24.28 30.17 -41.62
CA GLU A 305 -23.87 28.78 -41.84
C GLU A 305 -24.43 28.23 -43.16
N SER A 306 -25.75 28.34 -43.36
CA SER A 306 -26.41 27.86 -44.58
C SER A 306 -26.02 28.65 -45.82
N SER A 307 -25.83 29.96 -45.70
CA SER A 307 -25.31 30.82 -46.76
C SER A 307 -23.88 30.43 -47.14
N THR A 308 -23.02 30.15 -46.15
CA THR A 308 -21.63 29.69 -46.37
C THR A 308 -21.60 28.36 -47.10
N ALA A 309 -22.38 27.37 -46.63
CA ALA A 309 -22.44 26.06 -47.23
C ALA A 309 -22.88 26.13 -48.71
N LEU A 310 -23.94 26.88 -49.02
CA LEU A 310 -24.42 27.03 -50.40
C LEU A 310 -23.39 27.73 -51.30
N MET A 311 -22.69 28.73 -50.78
CA MET A 311 -21.64 29.41 -51.53
C MET A 311 -20.49 28.47 -51.87
N VAL A 312 -20.10 27.59 -50.94
CA VAL A 312 -19.05 26.61 -51.24
C VAL A 312 -19.53 25.50 -52.18
N GLU A 313 -20.76 25.03 -52.01
CA GLU A 313 -21.36 24.08 -52.95
C GLU A 313 -21.38 24.64 -54.38
N THR A 314 -21.67 25.93 -54.53
CA THR A 314 -21.79 26.53 -55.86
C THR A 314 -20.44 26.87 -56.50
N TYR A 315 -19.55 27.58 -55.78
CA TYR A 315 -18.28 28.01 -56.39
C TYR A 315 -17.19 26.95 -56.35
N GLY A 316 -17.38 25.89 -55.55
CA GLY A 316 -16.40 24.85 -55.35
C GLY A 316 -15.10 25.39 -54.74
N ASN A 317 -13.96 24.89 -55.20
CA ASN A 317 -12.67 25.30 -54.65
C ASN A 317 -12.26 26.71 -55.12
N GLY A 318 -11.84 27.57 -54.21
CA GLY A 318 -11.37 28.92 -54.55
C GLY A 318 -10.96 29.77 -53.35
N ALA A 319 -10.30 30.90 -53.61
CA ALA A 319 -9.88 31.86 -52.59
C ALA A 319 -10.95 32.94 -52.36
N TYR A 320 -11.90 32.65 -51.46
CA TYR A 320 -12.97 33.58 -51.04
C TYR A 320 -13.38 33.33 -49.59
N ALA A 321 -14.04 34.32 -48.97
CA ALA A 321 -14.30 34.34 -47.52
C ALA A 321 -15.09 33.13 -46.99
N ALA A 322 -16.16 32.73 -47.69
CA ALA A 322 -16.94 31.56 -47.29
C ALA A 322 -16.12 30.25 -47.34
N LYS A 323 -15.31 30.03 -48.38
CA LYS A 323 -14.42 28.85 -48.46
C LYS A 323 -13.35 28.87 -47.39
N PHE A 324 -12.75 30.03 -47.15
CA PHE A 324 -11.75 30.21 -46.10
C PHE A 324 -12.33 29.83 -44.73
N CYS A 325 -13.52 30.31 -44.39
CA CYS A 325 -14.14 29.94 -43.13
C CYS A 325 -14.52 28.47 -43.07
N GLN A 326 -15.05 27.87 -44.14
CA GLN A 326 -15.39 26.45 -44.13
C GLN A 326 -14.16 25.52 -44.03
N ASP A 327 -13.02 25.92 -44.59
CA ASP A 327 -11.77 25.15 -44.51
C ASP A 327 -10.99 25.41 -43.22
N LEU A 328 -11.42 26.39 -42.41
CA LEU A 328 -10.69 26.79 -41.22
C LEU A 328 -10.76 25.66 -40.19
N VAL A 329 -9.59 25.09 -39.87
CA VAL A 329 -9.41 24.22 -38.70
C VAL A 329 -8.62 25.01 -37.66
N ALA A 330 -9.33 25.51 -36.65
CA ALA A 330 -8.75 26.36 -35.62
C ALA A 330 -9.40 26.10 -34.27
N PHE A 331 -8.63 26.28 -33.19
CA PHE A 331 -9.10 26.06 -31.82
C PHE A 331 -9.64 24.64 -31.59
N GLY A 332 -9.17 23.65 -32.34
CA GLY A 332 -9.69 22.27 -32.26
C GLY A 332 -11.07 22.05 -32.91
N PHE A 333 -11.58 23.02 -33.67
CA PHE A 333 -12.86 22.94 -34.38
C PHE A 333 -12.69 23.11 -35.89
N ASP A 334 -13.56 22.46 -36.66
CA ASP A 334 -13.59 22.42 -38.14
C ASP A 334 -14.97 22.79 -38.73
N ASP A 335 -15.87 23.35 -37.91
CA ASP A 335 -17.26 23.72 -38.22
C ASP A 335 -17.45 25.23 -38.37
N TRP A 336 -16.41 25.93 -38.81
CA TRP A 336 -16.40 27.38 -38.97
C TRP A 336 -17.15 27.83 -40.24
N TYR A 337 -17.81 28.98 -40.17
CA TYR A 337 -18.53 29.58 -41.30
C TYR A 337 -18.41 31.11 -41.33
N LEU A 338 -18.74 31.70 -42.49
CA LEU A 338 -18.75 33.14 -42.67
C LEU A 338 -20.07 33.70 -42.09
N PRO A 339 -20.03 34.56 -41.06
CA PRO A 339 -21.24 35.09 -40.45
C PRO A 339 -22.06 35.89 -41.46
N SER A 340 -23.36 35.80 -41.32
CA SER A 340 -24.31 36.73 -41.93
C SER A 340 -24.21 38.11 -41.28
N TYR A 341 -24.82 39.11 -41.92
CA TYR A 341 -24.82 40.48 -41.42
C TYR A 341 -25.46 40.57 -40.02
N GLY A 342 -26.56 39.87 -39.78
CA GLY A 342 -27.18 39.83 -38.46
C GLY A 342 -26.29 39.20 -37.40
N GLU A 343 -25.58 38.11 -37.72
CA GLU A 343 -24.66 37.45 -36.79
C GLU A 343 -23.49 38.36 -36.38
N ILE A 344 -22.86 39.03 -37.35
CA ILE A 344 -21.75 39.96 -37.07
C ILE A 344 -22.23 41.25 -36.38
N TYR A 345 -23.46 41.71 -36.67
CA TYR A 345 -24.09 42.81 -35.96
C TYR A 345 -24.31 42.49 -34.48
N ASN A 346 -24.78 41.29 -34.16
CA ASN A 346 -24.94 40.87 -32.76
C ASN A 346 -23.59 40.76 -32.03
N ILE A 347 -22.51 40.36 -32.73
CA ILE A 347 -21.14 40.44 -32.20
C ILE A 347 -20.75 41.89 -31.89
N TYR A 348 -21.03 42.83 -32.80
CA TYR A 348 -20.78 44.26 -32.57
C TYR A 348 -21.57 44.81 -31.37
N GLN A 349 -22.84 44.44 -31.23
CA GLN A 349 -23.66 44.88 -30.10
C GLN A 349 -23.13 44.37 -28.75
N ALA A 350 -22.57 43.16 -28.72
CA ALA A 350 -22.00 42.57 -27.53
C ALA A 350 -20.57 43.08 -27.21
N TYR A 351 -19.74 43.31 -28.23
CA TYR A 351 -18.28 43.46 -28.06
C TYR A 351 -17.63 44.59 -28.88
N GLY A 352 -18.37 45.30 -29.73
CA GLY A 352 -17.84 46.27 -30.70
C GLY A 352 -18.18 47.74 -30.44
N ALA A 353 -18.91 48.07 -29.38
CA ALA A 353 -19.27 49.45 -29.04
C ALA A 353 -18.02 50.34 -28.81
N PRO A 354 -18.07 51.65 -29.12
CA PRO A 354 -16.91 52.55 -28.97
C PRO A 354 -16.30 52.47 -27.56
N GLY A 355 -15.07 51.96 -27.46
CA GLY A 355 -14.35 51.73 -26.19
C GLY A 355 -14.07 50.25 -25.87
N ALA A 356 -14.68 49.31 -26.59
CA ALA A 356 -14.33 47.90 -26.51
C ALA A 356 -13.11 47.61 -27.41
N ASN A 357 -11.97 47.24 -26.80
CA ASN A 357 -10.73 46.89 -27.51
C ASN A 357 -10.72 45.43 -28.00
N GLU A 358 -11.86 44.73 -28.00
CA GLU A 358 -11.93 43.29 -28.28
C GLU A 358 -12.01 42.97 -29.77
N ILE A 359 -12.33 43.95 -30.61
CA ILE A 359 -12.47 43.77 -32.06
C ILE A 359 -11.63 44.79 -32.79
N THR A 360 -10.85 44.33 -33.76
CA THR A 360 -10.04 45.24 -34.55
C THR A 360 -10.95 46.02 -35.50
N SER A 361 -10.96 47.34 -35.39
CA SER A 361 -11.76 48.22 -36.27
C SER A 361 -11.41 48.00 -37.74
N GLY A 362 -12.43 48.07 -38.61
CA GLY A 362 -12.32 47.84 -40.05
C GLY A 362 -13.59 47.25 -40.66
N ILE A 363 -13.53 47.01 -41.97
CA ILE A 363 -14.61 46.42 -42.76
C ILE A 363 -14.47 44.89 -42.77
N TYR A 364 -15.57 44.17 -42.58
CA TYR A 364 -15.61 42.71 -42.53
C TYR A 364 -16.57 42.15 -43.56
N GLN A 365 -16.16 41.04 -44.17
CA GLN A 365 -16.99 40.28 -45.10
C GLN A 365 -18.11 39.56 -44.35
N THR A 366 -19.30 39.52 -44.96
CA THR A 366 -20.43 38.74 -44.46
C THR A 366 -20.93 37.80 -45.55
N SER A 367 -21.70 36.79 -45.15
CA SER A 367 -22.38 35.89 -46.08
C SER A 367 -23.73 36.41 -46.58
N THR A 368 -24.13 37.61 -46.16
CA THR A 368 -25.38 38.26 -46.58
C THR A 368 -25.18 39.01 -47.89
N VAL A 369 -26.13 38.82 -48.81
CA VAL A 369 -26.08 39.38 -50.16
C VAL A 369 -27.41 40.04 -50.56
N ASP A 370 -27.32 40.99 -51.48
CA ASP A 370 -28.44 41.75 -52.08
C ASP A 370 -28.46 41.56 -53.61
N ASP A 371 -29.59 41.14 -54.16
CA ASP A 371 -29.79 40.77 -55.56
C ASP A 371 -30.54 41.83 -56.39
N SER A 372 -30.96 42.95 -55.78
CA SER A 372 -31.79 44.00 -56.39
C SER A 372 -31.20 44.71 -57.64
N GLY A 373 -29.94 44.41 -57.99
CA GLY A 373 -29.21 45.06 -59.08
C GLY A 373 -29.32 44.44 -60.47
N GLY A 374 -29.95 43.27 -60.64
CA GLY A 374 -30.16 42.61 -61.94
C GLY A 374 -28.87 42.30 -62.75
N GLY A 375 -27.69 42.44 -62.15
CA GLY A 375 -26.40 42.10 -62.75
C GLY A 375 -26.03 40.64 -62.49
N VAL A 376 -25.11 40.11 -63.29
CA VAL A 376 -24.58 38.73 -63.19
C VAL A 376 -23.84 38.47 -61.84
N PHE A 377 -23.68 39.49 -61.00
CA PHE A 377 -23.02 39.45 -59.69
C PHE A 377 -23.92 40.14 -58.63
N GLY A 378 -24.41 39.39 -57.64
CA GLY A 378 -25.16 39.96 -56.50
C GLY A 378 -24.25 40.80 -55.60
N ARG A 379 -24.74 41.84 -54.93
CA ARG A 379 -23.96 42.72 -54.04
C ARG A 379 -23.75 42.04 -52.68
N VAL A 380 -22.61 42.27 -52.04
CA VAL A 380 -22.32 41.70 -50.70
C VAL A 380 -22.44 42.80 -49.66
N LEU A 381 -23.11 42.50 -48.55
CA LEU A 381 -23.13 43.39 -47.41
C LEU A 381 -21.84 43.21 -46.62
N GLN A 382 -21.14 44.31 -46.39
CA GLN A 382 -19.96 44.35 -45.52
C GLN A 382 -20.33 45.07 -44.23
N PHE A 383 -19.77 44.64 -43.11
CA PHE A 383 -19.98 45.27 -41.80
C PHE A 383 -18.77 46.10 -41.41
N ASP A 384 -18.97 47.38 -41.08
CA ASP A 384 -17.90 48.25 -40.61
C ASP A 384 -17.96 48.39 -39.08
N PHE A 385 -16.97 47.80 -38.39
CA PHE A 385 -16.84 47.89 -36.94
C PHE A 385 -16.47 49.30 -36.45
N ALA A 386 -16.00 50.20 -37.34
CA ALA A 386 -15.75 51.60 -36.97
C ALA A 386 -17.05 52.39 -36.80
N THR A 387 -18.05 52.11 -37.64
CA THR A 387 -19.30 52.90 -37.70
C THR A 387 -20.52 52.14 -37.19
N GLY A 388 -20.46 50.81 -37.07
CA GLY A 388 -21.61 49.97 -36.75
C GLY A 388 -22.66 49.96 -37.86
N GLN A 389 -22.26 50.26 -39.10
CA GLN A 389 -23.14 50.36 -40.26
C GLN A 389 -22.72 49.35 -41.35
N PHE A 390 -23.65 49.05 -42.26
CA PHE A 390 -23.31 48.29 -43.46
C PHE A 390 -22.72 49.19 -44.53
N THR A 391 -21.81 48.63 -45.31
CA THR A 391 -21.42 49.17 -46.62
C THR A 391 -21.85 48.17 -47.69
N ILE A 392 -22.49 48.65 -48.75
CA ILE A 392 -22.79 47.82 -49.92
C ILE A 392 -21.56 47.83 -50.82
N GLY A 393 -20.89 46.68 -50.93
CA GLY A 393 -19.75 46.50 -51.84
C GLY A 393 -20.15 45.76 -53.12
N THR A 394 -19.45 46.05 -54.21
CA THR A 394 -19.38 45.13 -55.36
C THR A 394 -18.53 43.92 -54.98
N PRO A 395 -18.91 42.69 -55.39
CA PRO A 395 -18.11 41.50 -55.12
C PRO A 395 -16.67 41.67 -55.60
N GLY A 396 -15.70 41.49 -54.70
CA GLY A 396 -14.27 41.49 -55.03
C GLY A 396 -13.54 42.84 -54.99
N ASP A 397 -14.21 43.96 -54.75
CA ASP A 397 -13.57 45.29 -54.89
C ASP A 397 -13.03 45.90 -53.59
N ASN A 398 -13.16 45.22 -52.44
CA ASN A 398 -12.57 45.70 -51.19
C ASN A 398 -11.41 44.80 -50.72
N PRO A 399 -10.18 45.03 -51.19
CA PRO A 399 -9.00 44.29 -50.76
C PRO A 399 -8.65 44.50 -49.28
N GLU A 400 -9.28 45.46 -48.61
CA GLU A 400 -9.08 45.81 -47.20
C GLU A 400 -10.10 45.14 -46.26
N ALA A 401 -11.12 44.47 -46.81
CA ALA A 401 -12.14 43.79 -46.02
C ALA A 401 -11.60 42.48 -45.40
N ARG A 402 -11.83 42.32 -44.10
CA ARG A 402 -11.33 41.23 -43.28
C ARG A 402 -12.31 40.07 -43.19
N CYS A 403 -11.79 38.91 -42.82
CA CYS A 403 -12.60 37.71 -42.61
C CYS A 403 -12.59 37.33 -41.14
N ARG A 404 -13.78 37.20 -40.56
CA ARG A 404 -13.98 36.70 -39.20
C ARG A 404 -14.98 35.57 -39.23
N CYS A 405 -14.49 34.37 -38.98
CA CYS A 405 -15.31 33.18 -39.00
C CYS A 405 -15.96 32.99 -37.64
N VAL A 406 -17.16 32.41 -37.65
CA VAL A 406 -17.92 32.07 -36.45
C VAL A 406 -18.28 30.58 -36.52
N ARG A 407 -18.65 29.98 -35.39
CA ARG A 407 -19.14 28.60 -35.31
C ARG A 407 -20.37 28.52 -34.40
N LYS A 408 -21.08 27.39 -34.42
CA LYS A 408 -22.25 27.14 -33.55
C LYS A 408 -21.90 26.32 -32.32
#